data_AF-C7MG21-F1
#
_entry.id   AF-C7MG21-F1
#
_cell.length_a   1.000
_cell.length_b   1.000
_cell.length_c   1.000
_cell.angle_alpha   90.00
_cell.angle_beta   90.00
_cell.angle_gamma   90.00
#
_symmetry.space_group_name_H-M   'P 1'
#
loop_
_entity.id
_entity.type
_entity.pdbx_description
1 polymer ?
#
loop_
_entity_poly.entity_id
_entity_poly.type
_entity_poly.pdbx_seq_one_letter_code
_entity_poly.pdbx_strand_id
1 'polypeptide(L)'
;MPSPSRLAPVSLAWRTLVVLACLAVLTLGGLTRSNDLFPFGVLDQFSSGTDPNGEVVNTCLQGIRGDGEPFDIRFGSRSVGIERADVENNLAAIEADPALLAPLAAQYDRRHPDEAPLDALVLCQRITSLRDGTAHGEDEFVEVTRWEVP
;
A
#
# COMPACT_ATOMS: atom_id res chain seq x y z
N MET A 1 12.37 -60.34 5.79
CA MET A 1 12.10 -58.93 5.42
C MET A 1 11.29 -58.96 4.14
N PRO A 2 10.14 -58.28 4.04
CA PRO A 2 9.38 -58.24 2.79
C PRO A 2 10.25 -57.60 1.69
N SER A 3 10.33 -58.25 0.54
CA SER A 3 11.06 -57.74 -0.63
C SER A 3 10.40 -56.44 -1.12
N PRO A 4 11.17 -55.40 -1.47
CA PRO A 4 10.60 -54.16 -1.97
C PRO A 4 9.81 -54.42 -3.26
N SER A 5 8.52 -54.10 -3.24
CA SER A 5 7.65 -54.21 -4.41
C SER A 5 8.01 -53.12 -5.42
N ARG A 6 8.25 -53.51 -6.67
CA ARG A 6 8.44 -52.54 -7.75
C ARG A 6 7.12 -51.83 -8.04
N LEU A 7 7.16 -50.50 -8.16
CA LEU A 7 6.00 -49.72 -8.56
C LEU A 7 5.57 -50.12 -9.97
N ALA A 8 4.26 -50.26 -10.18
CA ALA A 8 3.71 -50.45 -11.51
C ALA A 8 4.09 -49.24 -12.40
N PRO A 9 4.40 -49.45 -13.69
CA PRO A 9 4.83 -48.38 -14.59
C PRO A 9 3.78 -47.25 -14.72
N VAL A 10 2.50 -47.59 -14.63
CA VAL A 10 1.40 -46.61 -14.61
C VAL A 10 1.45 -45.72 -13.36
N SER A 11 1.73 -46.31 -12.20
CA SER A 11 1.86 -45.56 -10.95
C SER A 11 3.06 -44.62 -10.98
N LEU A 12 4.17 -45.09 -11.56
CA LEU A 12 5.36 -44.27 -11.78
C LEU A 12 5.06 -43.10 -12.72
N ALA A 13 4.45 -43.38 -13.88
CA ALA A 13 4.14 -42.36 -14.89
C ALA A 13 3.22 -41.27 -14.36
N TRP A 14 2.15 -41.66 -13.65
CA TRP A 14 1.21 -40.71 -13.05
C TRP A 14 1.89 -39.77 -12.04
N ARG A 15 2.68 -40.33 -11.11
CA ARG A 15 3.38 -39.54 -10.09
C ARG A 15 4.37 -38.58 -10.71
N THR A 16 5.15 -39.02 -11.70
CA THR A 16 6.09 -38.17 -12.42
C THR A 16 5.37 -37.04 -13.14
N LEU A 17 4.24 -37.33 -13.80
CA LEU A 17 3.46 -36.31 -14.50
C LEU A 17 2.92 -35.25 -13.55
N VAL A 18 2.39 -35.64 -12.39
CA VAL A 18 1.92 -34.69 -11.37
C VAL A 18 3.07 -33.81 -10.87
N VAL A 19 4.24 -34.39 -10.58
CA VAL A 19 5.41 -33.61 -10.14
C VAL A 19 5.86 -32.62 -11.22
N LEU A 20 5.92 -33.05 -12.48
CA LEU A 20 6.29 -32.18 -13.59
C LEU A 20 5.27 -31.05 -13.78
N ALA A 21 3.97 -31.32 -13.61
CA ALA A 21 2.94 -30.30 -13.66
C ALA A 21 3.09 -29.27 -12.53
N CYS A 22 3.30 -29.72 -11.29
CA CYS A 22 3.57 -28.82 -10.16
C CYS A 22 4.83 -27.99 -10.40
N LEU A 23 5.91 -28.59 -10.88
CA LEU A 23 7.15 -27.88 -11.19
C LEU A 23 6.93 -26.85 -12.29
N ALA A 24 6.22 -27.20 -13.37
CA ALA A 24 5.93 -26.27 -14.46
C ALA A 24 5.14 -25.05 -13.96
N VAL A 25 4.12 -25.27 -13.13
CA VAL A 25 3.33 -24.20 -12.50
C VAL A 25 4.21 -23.29 -11.64
N LEU A 26 5.03 -23.86 -10.75
CA LEU A 26 5.92 -23.09 -9.87
C LEU A 26 7.00 -22.32 -10.66
N THR A 27 7.56 -22.94 -11.70
CA THR A 27 8.61 -22.30 -12.52
C THR A 27 8.02 -21.15 -13.33
N LEU A 28 6.81 -21.33 -13.88
CA LEU A 28 6.12 -20.27 -14.61
C LEU A 28 5.72 -19.12 -13.68
N GLY A 29 5.13 -19.42 -12.52
CA GLY A 29 4.78 -18.42 -11.51
C GLY A 29 6.00 -17.64 -10.99
N GLY A 30 7.11 -18.34 -10.76
CA GLY A 30 8.38 -17.75 -10.34
C GLY A 30 9.02 -16.84 -11.38
N LEU A 31 9.17 -17.32 -12.62
CA LEU A 31 9.84 -16.57 -13.69
C LEU A 31 9.03 -15.37 -14.19
N THR A 32 7.70 -15.44 -14.14
CA THR A 32 6.83 -14.33 -14.55
C THR A 32 6.62 -13.29 -13.45
N ARG A 33 7.06 -13.57 -12.21
CA ARG A 33 6.72 -12.79 -11.01
C ARG A 33 5.24 -12.39 -10.95
N SER A 34 4.35 -13.27 -11.43
CA SER A 34 2.92 -12.99 -11.46
C SER A 34 2.30 -13.23 -10.09
N ASN A 35 1.76 -12.17 -9.47
CA ASN A 35 0.98 -12.26 -8.23
C ASN A 35 -0.45 -12.79 -8.50
N ASP A 36 -0.94 -12.71 -9.74
CA ASP A 36 -2.30 -13.15 -10.13
C ASP A 36 -2.50 -14.67 -9.97
N LEU A 37 -1.40 -15.42 -9.89
CA LEU A 37 -1.40 -16.88 -9.78
C LEU A 37 -1.17 -17.37 -8.34
N PHE A 38 -1.22 -16.48 -7.33
CA PHE A 38 -1.16 -16.89 -5.93
C PHE A 38 -2.20 -18.00 -5.61
N PRO A 39 -1.83 -19.08 -4.89
CA PRO A 39 -0.60 -19.33 -4.12
C PRO A 39 0.56 -19.96 -4.91
N PHE A 40 0.46 -20.04 -6.23
CA PHE A 40 1.46 -20.68 -7.10
C PHE A 40 2.40 -19.69 -7.81
N GLY A 41 2.13 -18.40 -7.71
CA GLY A 41 3.00 -17.28 -8.10
C GLY A 41 3.90 -16.80 -6.96
N VAL A 42 4.77 -15.83 -7.25
CA VAL A 42 5.56 -15.16 -6.21
C VAL A 42 4.66 -14.34 -5.28
N LEU A 43 5.08 -14.16 -4.03
CA LEU A 43 4.47 -13.25 -3.08
C LEU A 43 5.31 -11.98 -3.01
N ASP A 44 5.29 -11.13 -4.05
CA ASP A 44 6.15 -9.93 -4.11
C ASP A 44 5.61 -8.77 -3.25
N GLN A 45 4.75 -9.09 -2.28
CA GLN A 45 3.87 -8.15 -1.58
C GLN A 45 4.62 -7.08 -0.77
N PHE A 46 5.94 -7.20 -0.57
CA PHE A 46 6.71 -6.33 0.32
C PHE A 46 8.14 -6.01 -0.14
N SER A 47 8.57 -6.30 -1.38
CA SER A 47 9.97 -6.07 -1.77
C SER A 47 10.23 -5.69 -3.23
N SER A 48 9.42 -4.83 -3.84
CA SER A 48 9.93 -4.04 -4.96
C SER A 48 10.91 -2.99 -4.41
N GLY A 49 12.20 -3.18 -4.66
CA GLY A 49 13.22 -2.18 -4.33
C GLY A 49 12.97 -0.89 -5.13
N THR A 50 12.95 0.25 -4.44
CA THR A 50 12.93 1.57 -5.07
C THR A 50 14.29 1.87 -5.69
N ASP A 51 14.32 2.58 -6.81
CA ASP A 51 15.57 3.11 -7.37
C ASP A 51 16.29 3.96 -6.31
N PRO A 52 17.56 3.67 -5.96
CA PRO A 52 18.30 4.43 -4.96
C PRO A 52 18.50 5.91 -5.32
N ASN A 53 18.28 6.30 -6.58
CA ASN A 53 18.31 7.69 -7.04
C ASN A 53 16.95 8.15 -7.60
N GLY A 54 15.88 7.40 -7.33
CA GLY A 54 14.52 7.73 -7.73
C GLY A 54 13.74 8.48 -6.64
N GLU A 55 12.43 8.27 -6.62
CA GLU A 55 11.51 8.94 -5.68
C GLU A 55 10.69 7.93 -4.89
N VAL A 56 10.36 8.29 -3.66
CA VAL A 56 9.39 7.57 -2.82
C VAL A 56 8.17 8.45 -2.66
N VAL A 57 7.02 7.94 -3.10
CA VAL A 57 5.73 8.63 -2.98
C VAL A 57 4.96 8.02 -1.81
N ASN A 58 4.63 8.86 -0.82
CA ASN A 58 3.84 8.48 0.34
C ASN A 58 2.55 9.28 0.40
N THR A 59 1.42 8.61 0.59
CA THR A 59 0.15 9.29 0.88
C THR A 59 0.26 10.02 2.22
N CYS A 60 -0.14 11.29 2.26
CA CYS A 60 -0.13 12.16 3.43
C CYS A 60 -1.48 12.84 3.66
N LEU A 61 -1.70 13.31 4.90
CA LEU A 61 -2.79 14.22 5.23
C LEU A 61 -2.21 15.51 5.79
N GLN A 62 -2.74 16.64 5.34
CA GLN A 62 -2.41 17.95 5.89
C GLN A 62 -3.68 18.65 6.40
N GLY A 63 -3.62 19.17 7.63
CA GLY A 63 -4.65 20.02 8.20
C GLY A 63 -4.36 21.49 7.93
N ILE A 64 -5.40 22.30 7.73
CA ILE A 64 -5.31 23.75 7.59
C ILE A 64 -6.22 24.41 8.63
N ARG A 65 -5.72 25.47 9.27
CA ARG A 65 -6.45 26.30 10.24
C ARG A 65 -6.19 27.78 9.96
N GLY A 66 -7.25 28.55 9.77
CA GLY A 66 -7.24 29.94 9.34
C GLY A 66 -6.33 30.16 8.13
N ASP A 67 -5.61 31.28 8.16
CA ASP A 67 -4.58 31.61 7.16
C ASP A 67 -3.21 30.96 7.49
N GLY A 68 -3.20 29.87 8.27
CA GLY A 68 -1.99 29.18 8.68
C GLY A 68 -1.44 28.24 7.61
N GLU A 69 -0.14 27.93 7.71
CA GLU A 69 0.50 26.93 6.86
C GLU A 69 -0.10 25.53 7.12
N PRO A 70 -0.26 24.70 6.06
CA PRO A 70 -0.66 23.31 6.22
C PRO A 70 0.30 22.55 7.14
N PHE A 71 -0.25 21.72 8.03
CA PHE A 71 0.55 20.88 8.94
C PHE A 71 0.20 19.40 8.79
N ASP A 72 1.21 18.54 8.95
CA ASP A 72 1.02 17.10 8.77
C ASP A 72 0.15 16.47 9.86
N ILE A 73 -0.84 15.70 9.42
CA ILE A 73 -1.66 14.84 10.25
C ILE A 73 -1.27 13.38 9.97
N ARG A 74 -0.90 12.64 11.01
CA ARG A 74 -0.58 11.21 10.86
C ARG A 74 -1.86 10.42 10.60
N PHE A 75 -1.77 9.37 9.80
CA PHE A 75 -2.79 8.33 9.78
C PHE A 75 -2.79 7.53 11.09
N GLY A 76 -3.88 6.78 11.30
CA GLY A 76 -3.98 5.76 12.33
C GLY A 76 -5.10 5.97 13.34
N SER A 77 -5.42 4.89 14.05
CA SER A 77 -6.52 4.84 15.03
C SER A 77 -6.48 5.94 16.10
N ARG A 78 -5.29 6.43 16.48
CA ARG A 78 -5.08 7.48 17.49
C ARG A 78 -5.13 8.90 16.93
N SER A 79 -5.20 9.06 15.62
CA SER A 79 -5.27 10.35 14.93
C SER A 79 -6.64 10.48 14.25
N VAL A 80 -6.72 10.27 12.94
CA VAL A 80 -7.96 10.34 12.14
C VAL A 80 -8.83 9.09 12.20
N GLY A 81 -8.41 8.05 12.92
CA GLY A 81 -9.23 6.86 13.17
C GLY A 81 -9.19 5.79 12.08
N ILE A 82 -8.38 5.97 11.03
CA ILE A 82 -8.22 5.06 9.91
C ILE A 82 -6.74 4.92 9.55
N GLU A 83 -6.32 3.72 9.12
CA GLU A 83 -4.95 3.47 8.69
C GLU A 83 -4.73 3.95 7.24
N ARG A 84 -3.50 4.34 6.92
CA ARG A 84 -3.14 4.87 5.60
C ARG A 84 -3.48 3.90 4.46
N ALA A 85 -3.25 2.61 4.67
CA ALA A 85 -3.53 1.58 3.66
C ALA A 85 -5.01 1.53 3.27
N ASP A 86 -5.93 1.75 4.22
CA ASP A 86 -7.36 1.77 3.92
C ASP A 86 -7.75 2.99 3.10
N VAL A 87 -7.09 4.13 3.33
CA VAL A 87 -7.25 5.35 2.53
C VAL A 87 -6.69 5.16 1.12
N GLU A 88 -5.50 4.58 0.99
CA GLU A 88 -4.88 4.24 -0.30
C GLU A 88 -5.75 3.29 -1.13
N ASN A 89 -6.36 2.28 -0.50
CA ASN A 89 -7.28 1.35 -1.16
C ASN A 89 -8.56 2.03 -1.70
N ASN A 90 -8.91 3.21 -1.19
CA ASN A 90 -10.09 3.97 -1.58
C ASN A 90 -9.75 5.31 -2.25
N LEU A 91 -8.49 5.49 -2.69
CA LEU A 91 -7.99 6.79 -3.17
C LEU A 91 -8.84 7.36 -4.30
N ALA A 92 -9.19 6.54 -5.30
CA ALA A 92 -10.02 6.97 -6.43
C ALA A 92 -11.43 7.42 -6.02
N ALA A 93 -12.01 6.80 -4.98
CA ALA A 93 -13.32 7.19 -4.47
C ALA A 93 -13.24 8.52 -3.70
N ILE A 94 -12.18 8.71 -2.91
CA ILE A 94 -11.95 9.94 -2.14
C ILE A 94 -11.61 11.12 -3.07
N GLU A 95 -10.83 10.88 -4.13
CA GLU A 95 -10.52 11.88 -5.14
C GLU A 95 -11.78 12.32 -5.90
N ALA A 96 -12.68 11.37 -6.23
CA ALA A 96 -13.94 11.66 -6.89
C ALA A 96 -14.97 12.36 -5.97
N ASP A 97 -14.96 12.06 -4.68
CA ASP A 97 -15.82 12.69 -3.67
C ASP A 97 -15.00 13.14 -2.44
N PRO A 98 -14.50 14.39 -2.45
CA PRO A 98 -13.69 14.91 -1.36
C PRO A 98 -14.45 14.98 -0.02
N ALA A 99 -15.78 14.96 -0.02
CA ALA A 99 -16.58 14.95 1.20
C ALA A 99 -16.33 13.70 2.06
N LEU A 100 -15.77 12.63 1.49
CA LEU A 100 -15.32 11.44 2.21
C LEU A 100 -14.17 11.72 3.21
N LEU A 101 -13.50 12.89 3.12
CA LEU A 101 -12.52 13.34 4.11
C LEU A 101 -13.15 13.97 5.36
N ALA A 102 -14.40 14.44 5.30
CA ALA A 102 -15.06 15.12 6.42
C ALA A 102 -15.10 14.28 7.73
N PRO A 103 -15.38 12.97 7.70
CA PRO A 103 -15.35 12.14 8.90
C PRO A 103 -13.95 12.04 9.55
N LEU A 104 -12.88 12.09 8.74
CA LEU A 104 -11.50 12.06 9.22
C LEU A 104 -11.15 13.38 9.92
N ALA A 105 -11.53 14.51 9.34
CA ALA A 105 -11.36 15.83 9.94
C ALA A 105 -12.12 15.94 11.27
N ALA A 106 -13.40 15.55 11.29
CA ALA A 106 -14.20 15.53 12.50
C ALA A 106 -13.62 14.63 13.59
N GLN A 107 -13.02 13.49 13.21
CA GLN A 107 -12.34 12.61 14.17
C GLN A 107 -11.04 13.23 14.71
N TYR A 108 -10.28 13.94 13.88
CA TYR A 108 -9.10 14.66 14.31
C TYR A 108 -9.46 15.75 15.33
N ASP A 109 -10.47 16.57 15.04
CA ASP A 109 -10.95 17.64 15.91
C ASP A 109 -11.47 17.10 17.26
N ARG A 110 -12.24 16.00 17.24
CA ARG A 110 -12.70 15.34 18.47
C ARG A 110 -11.55 14.90 19.39
N ARG A 111 -10.37 14.63 18.84
CA ARG A 111 -9.19 14.23 19.61
C ARG A 111 -8.34 15.40 20.07
N HIS A 112 -8.54 16.58 19.48
CA HIS A 112 -7.84 17.81 19.84
C HIS A 112 -8.86 18.89 20.25
N PRO A 113 -9.67 18.64 21.30
CA PRO A 113 -10.76 19.55 21.69
C PRO A 113 -10.29 20.92 22.18
N ASP A 114 -9.01 21.03 22.55
CA ASP A 114 -8.38 22.27 23.01
C ASP A 114 -7.84 23.12 21.85
N GLU A 115 -7.88 22.62 20.62
CA GLU A 115 -7.42 23.31 19.40
C GLU A 115 -8.61 23.83 18.58
N ALA A 116 -8.36 24.83 17.73
CA ALA A 116 -9.37 25.25 16.76
C ALA A 116 -9.68 24.09 15.78
N PRO A 117 -10.97 23.91 15.40
CA PRO A 117 -11.34 22.96 14.36
C PRO A 117 -10.59 23.19 13.06
N LEU A 118 -10.42 22.14 12.27
CA LEU A 118 -9.85 22.25 10.93
C LEU A 118 -10.80 23.01 9.99
N ASP A 119 -10.25 23.96 9.22
CA ASP A 119 -10.97 24.63 8.13
C ASP A 119 -10.90 23.79 6.84
N ALA A 120 -9.80 23.05 6.66
CA ALA A 120 -9.64 22.10 5.57
C ALA A 120 -8.81 20.88 5.99
N LEU A 121 -9.06 19.77 5.30
CA LEU A 121 -8.24 18.56 5.34
C LEU A 121 -7.85 18.20 3.91
N VAL A 122 -6.54 18.15 3.66
CA VAL A 122 -5.96 17.87 2.35
C VAL A 122 -5.41 16.46 2.35
N LEU A 123 -5.80 15.66 1.35
CA LEU A 123 -5.14 14.40 1.02
C LEU A 123 -4.05 14.71 -0.02
N CYS A 124 -2.82 14.33 0.28
CA CYS A 124 -1.65 14.68 -0.53
C CYS A 124 -0.78 13.46 -0.83
N GLN A 125 0.14 13.64 -1.78
CA GLN A 125 1.30 12.79 -1.99
C GLN A 125 2.54 13.56 -1.57
N ARG A 126 3.29 13.01 -0.63
CA ARG A 126 4.62 13.46 -0.26
C ARG A 126 5.63 12.70 -1.12
N ILE A 127 6.36 13.42 -1.94
CA ILE A 127 7.40 12.90 -2.82
C ILE A 127 8.75 13.21 -2.18
N THR A 128 9.46 12.15 -1.79
CA THR A 128 10.82 12.25 -1.25
C THR A 128 11.79 11.76 -2.31
N SER A 129 12.63 12.64 -2.84
CA SER A 129 13.72 12.25 -3.74
C SER A 129 14.81 11.51 -2.98
N LEU A 130 15.43 10.52 -3.63
CA LEU A 130 16.52 9.72 -3.08
C LEU A 130 17.84 10.06 -3.78
N ARG A 131 18.94 9.96 -3.04
CA ARG A 131 20.30 9.88 -3.56
C ARG A 131 21.06 8.79 -2.82
N ASP A 132 21.61 7.85 -3.56
CA ASP A 132 22.33 6.68 -3.01
C ASP A 132 21.52 5.95 -1.91
N GLY A 133 20.21 5.84 -2.10
CA GLY A 133 19.28 5.15 -1.20
C GLY A 133 18.88 5.94 0.05
N THR A 134 19.23 7.23 0.14
CA THR A 134 18.90 8.10 1.28
C THR A 134 18.07 9.30 0.81
N ALA A 135 17.16 9.79 1.65
CA ALA A 135 16.39 11.00 1.38
C ALA A 135 17.31 12.19 1.04
N HIS A 136 16.97 12.93 -0.01
CA HIS A 136 17.76 14.02 -0.54
C HIS A 136 16.87 15.18 -0.98
N GLY A 137 17.13 16.37 -0.44
CA GLY A 137 16.35 17.58 -0.74
C GLY A 137 15.17 17.77 0.21
N GLU A 138 14.30 18.71 -0.16
CA GLU A 138 13.04 18.95 0.52
C GLU A 138 11.97 18.02 -0.06
N ASP A 139 11.02 17.60 0.78
CA ASP A 139 9.86 16.85 0.30
C ASP A 139 8.96 17.75 -0.55
N GLU A 140 8.53 17.25 -1.70
CA GLU A 140 7.48 17.88 -2.50
C GLU A 140 6.11 17.36 -2.05
N PHE A 141 5.12 18.25 -1.96
CA PHE A 141 3.75 17.89 -1.60
C PHE A 141 2.82 18.19 -2.77
N VAL A 142 2.20 17.14 -3.30
CA VAL A 142 1.20 17.24 -4.37
C VAL A 142 -0.17 16.99 -3.77
N GLU A 143 -1.06 17.96 -3.87
CA GLU A 143 -2.45 17.80 -3.46
C GLU A 143 -3.16 16.80 -4.39
N VAL A 144 -3.77 15.77 -3.81
CA VAL A 144 -4.65 14.83 -4.52
C VAL A 144 -6.07 15.39 -4.52
N THR A 145 -6.56 15.74 -3.33
CA THR A 145 -7.88 16.36 -3.16
C THR A 145 -7.96 17.07 -1.81
N ARG A 146 -8.93 17.98 -1.67
CA ARG A 146 -9.17 18.75 -0.46
C ARG A 146 -10.64 18.73 -0.07
N TRP A 147 -10.88 18.62 1.23
CA TRP A 147 -12.17 18.92 1.83
C TRP A 147 -12.07 20.22 2.62
N GLU A 148 -13.09 21.06 2.51
CA GLU A 148 -13.22 22.32 3.23
C GLU A 148 -14.56 22.34 3.98
N VAL A 149 -14.60 23.03 5.12
CA VAL A 149 -15.83 23.22 5.89
C VAL A 149 -16.86 23.97 5.01
N PRO A 150 -18.12 23.50 4.93
CA PRO A 150 -19.18 24.14 4.13
C PRO A 150 -19.54 25.57 4.56
#